data_AF-A0A5N1L754-F1
#
_entry.id   AF-A0A5N1L754-F1
#
_cell.length_a   1.000
_cell.length_b   1.000
_cell.length_c   1.000
_cell.angle_alpha   90.00
_cell.angle_beta   90.00
_cell.angle_gamma   90.00
#
_symmetry.space_group_name_H-M   'P 1'
#
loop_
_entity.id
_entity.type
_entity.pdbx_description
1 polymer ?
#
loop_
_entity_poly.entity_id
_entity_poly.type
_entity_poly.pdbx_seq_one_letter_code
_entity_poly.pdbx_strand_id
1 'polypeptide(L)'
;MGDDVVVLEDEIQAYDDGTVARVRVLEVPESDQYPDGVKYAFHYREAGAADPIIRFDNHHGPHELHIAGQVFELEFDGLQPLHQAWRAALPPEKRIDW
;
A
#
# COMPACT_ATOMS: atom_id res chain seq x y z
N MET A 1 -5.62 25.41 9.67
CA MET A 1 -4.95 24.09 9.83
C MET A 1 -4.76 23.60 8.41
N GLY A 2 -3.50 23.45 7.99
CA GLY A 2 -3.16 23.31 6.58
C GLY A 2 -3.71 22.03 5.98
N ASP A 3 -4.35 22.15 4.82
CA ASP A 3 -4.67 21.06 3.89
C ASP A 3 -3.39 20.48 3.23
N ASP A 4 -2.26 20.52 3.94
CA ASP A 4 -0.96 20.18 3.38
C ASP A 4 -0.79 18.67 3.42
N VAL A 5 -0.85 18.05 2.25
CA VAL A 5 -0.50 16.65 2.04
C VAL A 5 1.00 16.56 1.80
N VAL A 6 1.72 15.82 2.63
CA VAL A 6 3.16 15.62 2.49
C VAL A 6 3.42 14.21 1.97
N VAL A 7 4.25 14.08 0.94
CA VAL A 7 4.72 12.76 0.48
C VAL A 7 5.85 12.32 1.40
N LEU A 8 5.60 11.26 2.17
CA LEU A 8 6.62 10.64 3.03
C LEU A 8 7.43 9.60 2.23
N GLU A 9 6.75 8.85 1.36
CA GLU A 9 7.36 7.80 0.52
C GLU A 9 6.59 7.67 -0.79
N ASP A 10 7.31 7.52 -1.91
CA ASP A 10 6.73 7.16 -3.21
C ASP A 10 7.79 6.44 -4.04
N GLU A 11 7.84 5.11 -3.86
CA GLU A 11 8.78 4.23 -4.52
C GLU A 11 8.03 3.31 -5.48
N ILE A 12 8.61 3.07 -6.66
CA ILE A 12 8.02 2.21 -7.69
C ILE A 12 9.10 1.37 -8.36
N GLN A 13 8.84 0.08 -8.48
CA GLN A 13 9.68 -0.87 -9.21
C GLN A 13 8.83 -1.57 -10.27
N ALA A 14 9.20 -1.40 -11.54
CA ALA A 14 8.69 -2.19 -12.64
C ALA A 14 9.66 -3.35 -12.91
N TYR A 15 9.12 -4.54 -13.11
CA TYR A 15 9.89 -5.77 -13.33
C TYR A 15 9.78 -6.24 -14.78
N ASP A 16 10.81 -6.95 -15.26
CA ASP A 16 10.87 -7.48 -16.63
C ASP A 16 9.78 -8.51 -16.94
N ASP A 17 9.20 -9.12 -15.90
CA ASP A 17 8.08 -10.06 -16.01
C ASP A 17 6.71 -9.36 -16.17
N GLY A 18 6.72 -8.03 -16.32
CA GLY A 18 5.52 -7.24 -16.54
C GLY A 18 4.75 -6.93 -15.26
N THR A 19 5.31 -7.17 -14.07
CA THR A 19 4.69 -6.77 -12.81
C THR A 19 5.25 -5.44 -12.29
N VAL A 20 4.49 -4.79 -11.39
CA VAL A 20 4.87 -3.51 -10.79
C VAL A 20 4.58 -3.56 -9.30
N ALA A 21 5.60 -3.22 -8.50
CA ALA A 21 5.47 -2.94 -7.07
C ALA A 21 5.52 -1.42 -6.83
N ARG A 22 4.70 -0.90 -5.92
CA ARG A 22 4.72 0.50 -5.51
C ARG A 22 4.42 0.61 -4.03
N VAL A 23 5.23 1.38 -3.31
CA VAL A 23 4.94 1.83 -1.95
C VAL A 23 4.71 3.34 -2.01
N ARG A 24 3.56 3.79 -1.52
CA ARG A 24 3.29 5.21 -1.37
C ARG A 24 2.72 5.49 0.01
N VAL A 25 3.28 6.48 0.68
CA VAL A 25 2.85 6.95 2.00
C VAL A 25 2.76 8.48 1.96
N LEU A 26 1.63 8.99 2.43
CA LEU A 26 1.32 10.40 2.54
C LEU A 26 0.97 10.70 4.00
N GLU A 27 1.53 11.79 4.52
CA GLU A 27 0.97 12.47 5.68
C GLU A 27 -0.23 13.30 5.21
N VAL A 28 -1.36 13.14 5.88
CA VAL A 28 -2.61 13.84 5.58
C VAL A 28 -3.22 14.36 6.88
N PRO A 29 -4.07 15.41 6.83
CA PRO A 29 -4.78 15.85 8.03
C PRO A 29 -5.59 14.71 8.66
N GLU A 30 -5.54 14.61 9.99
CA GLU A 30 -6.34 13.65 10.75
C GLU A 30 -7.83 13.85 10.46
N SER A 31 -8.55 12.75 10.23
CA SER A 31 -9.98 12.75 9.92
C SER A 31 -10.62 11.40 10.27
N ASP A 32 -11.94 11.31 10.21
CA ASP A 32 -12.65 10.03 10.43
C ASP A 32 -12.17 8.92 9.49
N GLN A 33 -11.69 9.27 8.28
CA GLN A 33 -11.12 8.32 7.32
C GLN A 33 -9.65 8.00 7.61
N TYR A 34 -8.88 8.98 8.08
CA TYR A 34 -7.45 8.86 8.34
C TYR A 34 -7.19 9.25 9.81
N PRO A 35 -7.60 8.43 10.79
CA PRO A 35 -7.49 8.78 12.21
C PRO A 35 -6.04 8.97 12.64
N ASP A 36 -5.10 8.27 12.00
CA ASP A 36 -3.66 8.35 12.25
C ASP A 36 -2.93 9.38 11.37
N GLY A 37 -3.68 10.21 10.61
CA GLY A 37 -3.10 11.24 9.75
C GLY A 37 -2.23 10.68 8.62
N VAL A 38 -2.48 9.44 8.20
CA VAL A 38 -1.70 8.76 7.16
C VAL A 38 -2.59 8.17 6.09
N LYS A 39 -2.17 8.35 4.83
CA LYS A 39 -2.74 7.68 3.67
C LYS A 39 -1.66 6.86 2.99
N TYR A 40 -1.91 5.58 2.75
CA TYR A 40 -0.91 4.71 2.13
C TYR A 40 -1.50 3.78 1.08
N ALA A 41 -0.63 3.29 0.21
CA ALA A 41 -0.92 2.23 -0.75
C ALA A 41 0.35 1.42 -1.02
N PHE A 42 0.39 0.18 -0.53
CA PHE A 42 1.42 -0.81 -0.84
C PHE A 42 0.84 -1.79 -1.84
N HIS A 43 1.33 -1.75 -3.07
CA HIS A 43 0.65 -2.32 -4.22
C HIS A 43 1.61 -3.21 -5.00
N TYR A 44 1.19 -4.42 -5.32
CA TYR A 44 1.82 -5.26 -6.32
C TYR A 44 0.78 -5.81 -7.31
N ARG A 45 1.01 -5.62 -8.62
CA ARG A 45 0.08 -6.00 -9.69
C ARG A 45 0.79 -6.30 -11.00
N GLU A 46 0.08 -6.87 -11.95
CA GLU A 46 0.49 -6.88 -13.36
C GLU A 46 0.37 -5.47 -13.96
N ALA A 47 1.30 -5.10 -14.84
CA ALA A 47 1.30 -3.81 -15.52
C ALA A 47 0.05 -3.68 -16.40
N GLY A 48 -0.72 -2.61 -16.18
CA GLY A 48 -1.97 -2.36 -16.91
C GLY A 48 -3.19 -3.12 -16.39
N ALA A 49 -3.03 -4.03 -15.42
CA ALA A 49 -4.17 -4.65 -14.75
C ALA A 49 -4.92 -3.64 -13.86
N ALA A 50 -6.24 -3.75 -13.85
CA ALA A 50 -7.10 -2.96 -12.97
C ALA A 50 -7.03 -3.46 -11.52
N ASP A 51 -7.03 -4.79 -11.35
CA ASP A 51 -7.02 -5.44 -10.05
C ASP A 51 -5.60 -5.72 -9.54
N PRO A 52 -5.33 -5.50 -8.25
CA PRO A 52 -4.06 -5.86 -7.65
C PRO A 52 -3.91 -7.38 -7.49
N ILE A 53 -2.67 -7.87 -7.59
CA ILE A 53 -2.33 -9.21 -7.07
C ILE A 53 -2.40 -9.16 -5.54
N ILE A 54 -1.79 -8.12 -4.96
CA ILE A 54 -1.95 -7.78 -3.55
C ILE A 54 -1.87 -6.26 -3.36
N ARG A 55 -2.74 -5.71 -2.51
CA ARG A 55 -2.69 -4.30 -2.11
C ARG A 55 -3.06 -4.14 -0.64
N PHE A 56 -2.26 -3.38 0.10
CA PHE A 56 -2.65 -2.84 1.41
C PHE A 56 -2.86 -1.33 1.24
N ASP A 57 -4.00 -0.81 1.61
CA ASP A 57 -4.29 0.63 1.53
C ASP A 57 -5.40 1.04 2.49
N ASN A 58 -5.71 2.34 2.51
CA ASN A 58 -6.81 2.91 3.27
C ASN A 58 -7.69 3.85 2.45
N HIS A 59 -7.95 3.46 1.19
CA HIS A 59 -8.67 4.33 0.27
C HIS A 59 -10.19 4.32 0.50
N HIS A 60 -10.78 3.19 0.94
CA HIS A 60 -12.24 3.03 1.11
C HIS A 60 -12.69 2.75 2.54
N GLY A 61 -11.80 2.19 3.37
CA GLY A 61 -11.95 2.06 4.83
C GLY A 61 -10.65 2.47 5.54
N PRO A 62 -10.57 2.32 6.88
CA PRO A 62 -9.38 2.76 7.60
C PRO A 62 -8.14 1.96 7.19
N HIS A 63 -8.25 0.63 7.01
CA HIS A 63 -7.14 -0.23 6.56
C HIS A 63 -7.67 -1.52 5.90
N GLU A 64 -7.26 -1.79 4.66
CA GLU A 64 -7.80 -2.86 3.83
C GLU A 64 -6.67 -3.68 3.17
N LEU A 65 -6.90 -4.99 3.04
CA LEU A 65 -6.15 -5.91 2.19
C LEU A 65 -7.00 -6.31 0.98
N HIS A 66 -6.49 -6.03 -0.22
CA HIS A 66 -7.02 -6.55 -1.47
C HIS A 66 -6.15 -7.71 -1.93
N ILE A 67 -6.73 -8.90 -2.06
CA ILE A 67 -6.02 -10.09 -2.54
C ILE A 67 -7.01 -11.04 -3.21
N ALA A 68 -6.61 -11.61 -4.35
CA ALA A 68 -7.43 -12.58 -5.10
C ALA A 68 -8.87 -12.10 -5.40
N GLY A 69 -9.03 -10.79 -5.65
CA GLY A 69 -10.35 -10.17 -5.91
C GLY A 69 -11.24 -10.02 -4.67
N GLN A 70 -10.73 -10.29 -3.47
CA GLN A 70 -11.41 -10.10 -2.20
C GLN A 70 -10.84 -8.90 -1.44
N VAL A 71 -11.66 -8.32 -0.56
CA VAL A 71 -11.28 -7.22 0.33
C VAL A 71 -11.49 -7.66 1.76
N PHE A 72 -10.49 -7.45 2.61
CA PHE A 72 -10.53 -7.73 4.03
C PHE A 72 -10.15 -6.48 4.82
N GLU A 73 -10.91 -6.14 5.85
CA GLU A 73 -10.52 -5.11 6.82
C GLU A 73 -9.38 -5.65 7.69
N LEU A 74 -8.47 -4.76 8.09
CA LEU A 74 -7.32 -5.08 8.93
C LEU A 74 -7.29 -4.19 10.17
N GLU A 75 -6.71 -4.71 11.25
CA GLU A 75 -6.26 -3.89 12.37
C GLU A 75 -4.95 -3.19 11.98
N PHE A 76 -4.79 -1.94 12.42
CA PHE A 76 -3.61 -1.14 12.12
C PHE A 76 -2.69 -0.99 13.32
N ASP A 77 -1.56 -1.69 13.23
CA ASP A 77 -0.46 -1.61 14.18
C ASP A 77 0.67 -0.67 13.70
N GLY A 78 0.39 0.16 12.68
CA GLY A 78 1.35 1.07 12.06
C GLY A 78 1.85 0.62 10.68
N LEU A 79 2.56 1.53 10.01
CA LEU A 79 3.06 1.31 8.64
C LEU A 79 4.13 0.22 8.54
N GLN A 80 5.01 0.10 9.54
CA GLN A 80 6.13 -0.83 9.48
C GLN A 80 5.67 -2.30 9.47
N PRO A 81 4.75 -2.75 10.35
CA PRO A 81 4.17 -4.09 10.24
C PRO A 81 3.47 -4.35 8.90
N LEU A 82 2.71 -3.38 8.38
CA LEU A 82 2.05 -3.51 7.08
C LEU A 82 3.05 -3.61 5.91
N HIS A 83 4.13 -2.82 5.94
CA HIS A 83 5.18 -2.88 4.93
C HIS A 83 5.87 -4.26 4.94
N GLN A 84 6.17 -4.78 6.13
CA GLN A 84 6.73 -6.12 6.30
C GLN A 84 5.78 -7.22 5.80
N ALA A 85 4.49 -7.11 6.09
CA ALA A 85 3.47 -8.06 5.61
C ALA A 85 3.34 -8.01 4.09
N TRP A 86 3.29 -6.82 3.50
CA TRP A 86 3.26 -6.63 2.04
C TRP A 86 4.50 -7.23 1.38
N ARG A 87 5.70 -6.89 1.87
CA ARG A 87 6.96 -7.44 1.38
C ARG A 87 6.99 -8.98 1.48
N ALA A 88 6.52 -9.55 2.59
CA ALA A 88 6.47 -11.00 2.78
C ALA A 88 5.51 -11.70 1.79
N ALA A 89 4.50 -10.99 1.32
CA ALA A 89 3.54 -11.51 0.34
C ALA A 89 4.01 -11.38 -1.12
N LEU A 90 5.06 -10.60 -1.40
CA LEU A 90 5.68 -10.56 -2.72
C LEU A 90 6.32 -11.92 -3.06
N PRO A 91 6.49 -12.23 -4.38
CA PRO A 91 7.34 -13.32 -4.82
C PRO A 91 8.74 -13.22 -4.19
N PRO A 92 9.35 -14.33 -3.73
CA PRO A 92 10.61 -14.32 -2.99
C PRO A 92 11.74 -13.52 -3.65
N GLU A 93 11.84 -13.60 -4.98
CA GLU A 93 12.85 -12.91 -5.77
C GLU A 93 12.68 -11.38 -5.79
N LYS A 94 11.48 -10.86 -5.52
CA LYS A 94 11.19 -9.41 -5.49
C LYS A 94 11.38 -8.81 -4.11
N ARG A 95 11.40 -9.64 -3.06
CA ARG A 95 11.57 -9.18 -1.68
C ARG A 95 12.94 -8.56 -1.41
N ILE A 96 13.93 -8.77 -2.28
CA ILE A 96 15.27 -8.22 -2.12
C ILE A 96 15.32 -6.73 -2.46
N ASP A 97 14.36 -6.23 -3.25
CA ASP A 97 14.31 -4.84 -3.71
C ASP A 97 13.56 -3.93 -2.74
N TRP A 98 12.96 -4.49 -1.68
CA TRP A 98 12.10 -3.85 -0.68
C TRP A 98 12.47 -4.35 0.72
#